data_AF-A0A9C8FX67-F1
#
_entry.id   AF-A0A9C8FX67-F1
#
_cell.length_a   1.000
_cell.length_b   1.000
_cell.length_c   1.000
_cell.angle_alpha   90.00
_cell.angle_beta   90.00
_cell.angle_gamma   90.00
#
_symmetry.space_group_name_H-M   'P 1'
#
loop_
_entity.id
_entity.type
_entity.pdbx_description
1 polymer ?
#
loop_
_entity_poly.entity_id
_entity_poly.type
_entity_poly.pdbx_seq_one_letter_code
_entity_poly.pdbx_strand_id
1 'polypeptide(L)'
;MIFEISTAVKKFSSCRASASARTGFESDPTITVLCLNYDNQFRRLPMERDRVEEDFLNRTAAERFGIDYLFPYQRLVISNILEGAGFFSPESGSSETFDPEDPPDTVQRQIAILPTGAGKSLCFMLPGVLLPGVTLILFPLLSLLSDQKRRLDEQGIPAELLAGGQSSAEREAAWGRLELGKSRFLLSNPETLIQQTALRRLEKLNIDHLVIDEAHTLPMWGRQFRPALLEIPSLIAAGRPRMTSAFTATASDVVLDQIQEILFSDQAAHVIRAMPDRPNISYHVIPCLSKSREL
;
A
#
# COMPACT_ATOMS: atom_id res chain seq x y z
N MET A 1 -10.42 -13.40 24.07
CA MET A 1 -10.37 -12.29 23.09
C MET A 1 -9.15 -12.36 22.17
N ILE A 2 -7.92 -12.61 22.66
CA ILE A 2 -6.72 -12.84 21.80
C ILE A 2 -6.77 -14.21 21.07
N PHE A 3 -7.42 -15.21 21.65
CA PHE A 3 -7.45 -16.59 21.12
C PHE A 3 -8.37 -16.82 19.90
N GLU A 4 -9.40 -15.99 19.68
CA GLU A 4 -10.38 -16.21 18.59
C GLU A 4 -9.93 -15.61 17.25
N ILE A 5 -9.05 -14.59 17.27
CA ILE A 5 -8.49 -13.97 16.06
C ILE A 5 -7.58 -14.95 15.29
N SER A 6 -6.80 -15.76 16.01
CA SER A 6 -5.97 -16.83 15.41
C SER A 6 -6.81 -17.85 14.61
N THR A 7 -8.06 -18.08 15.04
CA THR A 7 -8.94 -19.08 14.43
C THR A 7 -9.57 -18.57 13.13
N ALA A 8 -9.84 -17.26 13.02
CA ALA A 8 -10.36 -16.64 11.81
C ALA A 8 -9.29 -16.54 10.70
N VAL A 9 -8.04 -16.25 11.07
CA VAL A 9 -6.88 -16.25 10.14
C VAL A 9 -6.56 -17.69 9.69
N LYS A 10 -6.66 -18.68 10.58
CA LYS A 10 -6.50 -20.11 10.23
C LYS A 10 -7.57 -20.64 9.28
N LYS A 11 -8.80 -20.12 9.34
CA LYS A 11 -9.84 -20.46 8.35
C LYS A 11 -9.51 -19.92 6.96
N PHE A 12 -8.94 -18.71 6.86
CA PHE A 12 -8.48 -18.15 5.58
C PHE A 12 -7.27 -18.89 5.01
N SER A 13 -6.34 -19.34 5.85
CA SER A 13 -5.22 -20.19 5.39
C SER A 13 -5.67 -21.59 4.97
N SER A 14 -6.75 -22.15 5.55
CA SER A 14 -7.32 -23.42 5.07
C SER A 14 -7.90 -23.35 3.64
N CYS A 15 -8.34 -22.17 3.21
CA CYS A 15 -8.74 -21.93 1.81
C CYS A 15 -7.56 -21.93 0.82
N ARG A 16 -6.30 -21.83 1.29
CA ARG A 16 -5.12 -22.00 0.41
C ARG A 16 -5.03 -23.41 -0.17
N ALA A 17 -5.61 -24.41 0.49
CA ALA A 17 -5.50 -25.81 0.06
C ALA A 17 -6.47 -26.21 -1.07
N SER A 18 -7.55 -25.45 -1.29
CA SER A 18 -8.60 -25.84 -2.26
C SER A 18 -8.57 -25.07 -3.59
N ALA A 19 -7.69 -24.09 -3.76
CA ALA A 19 -7.56 -23.31 -5.01
C ALA A 19 -6.49 -23.87 -5.98
N SER A 20 -5.99 -25.08 -5.72
CA SER A 20 -5.19 -25.86 -6.66
C SER A 20 -6.12 -26.64 -7.59
N ALA A 21 -6.58 -25.99 -8.67
CA ALA A 21 -6.89 -26.66 -9.94
C ALA A 21 -7.29 -25.64 -11.01
N ARG A 22 -6.51 -25.64 -12.10
CA ARG A 22 -6.82 -25.10 -13.45
C ARG A 22 -6.50 -23.63 -13.70
N THR A 23 -5.22 -23.30 -13.75
CA THR A 23 -4.66 -22.56 -14.89
C THR A 23 -3.19 -22.96 -15.01
N GLY A 24 -2.82 -23.60 -16.12
CA GLY A 24 -1.43 -23.91 -16.41
C GLY A 24 -0.67 -22.62 -16.69
N PHE A 25 0.11 -22.17 -15.73
CA PHE A 25 1.15 -21.15 -15.85
C PHE A 25 2.29 -21.60 -14.94
N GLU A 26 3.48 -21.80 -15.50
CA GLU A 26 4.69 -22.02 -14.72
C GLU A 26 4.91 -20.81 -13.82
N SER A 27 4.76 -21.00 -12.51
CA SER A 27 4.94 -19.97 -11.50
C SER A 27 6.42 -19.85 -11.15
N ASP A 28 6.98 -18.65 -11.33
CA ASP A 28 8.24 -18.27 -10.69
C ASP A 28 8.03 -18.31 -9.16
N PRO A 29 8.82 -19.09 -8.39
CA PRO A 29 8.66 -19.22 -6.94
C PRO A 29 8.89 -17.92 -6.17
N THR A 30 9.39 -16.86 -6.80
CA THR A 30 9.67 -15.56 -6.15
C THR A 30 8.46 -14.63 -6.04
N ILE A 31 7.37 -14.86 -6.79
CA ILE A 31 6.20 -13.96 -6.81
C ILE A 31 4.92 -14.71 -6.47
N THR A 32 4.35 -14.45 -5.28
CA THR A 32 3.00 -14.95 -4.93
C THR A 32 1.95 -13.93 -5.36
N VAL A 33 1.24 -14.23 -6.46
CA VAL A 33 0.12 -13.40 -6.96
C VAL A 33 -1.21 -13.95 -6.46
N LEU A 34 -1.94 -13.15 -5.68
CA LEU A 34 -3.33 -13.44 -5.32
C LEU A 34 -4.28 -12.68 -6.26
N CYS A 35 -4.85 -13.38 -7.23
CA CYS A 35 -5.93 -12.88 -8.09
C CYS A 35 -7.29 -13.15 -7.42
N LEU A 36 -8.02 -12.10 -7.07
CA LEU A 36 -9.38 -12.22 -6.51
C LEU A 36 -10.41 -12.16 -7.66
N ASN A 37 -10.86 -13.33 -8.12
CA ASN A 37 -11.99 -13.44 -9.03
C ASN A 37 -13.29 -13.19 -8.27
N TYR A 38 -13.94 -12.06 -8.58
CA TYR A 38 -15.24 -11.69 -8.05
C TYR A 38 -16.30 -12.02 -9.10
N ASP A 39 -16.93 -13.18 -8.97
CA ASP A 39 -18.01 -13.57 -9.86
C ASP A 39 -19.22 -12.64 -9.65
N ASN A 40 -19.74 -12.08 -10.73
CA ASN A 40 -20.69 -10.96 -10.74
C ASN A 40 -22.13 -11.37 -10.33
N GLN A 41 -22.29 -12.50 -9.63
CA GLN A 41 -23.60 -13.02 -9.21
C GLN A 41 -24.17 -12.35 -7.96
N PHE A 42 -23.43 -11.47 -7.28
CA PHE A 42 -23.93 -10.68 -6.14
C PHE A 42 -24.66 -9.39 -6.56
N ARG A 43 -25.47 -9.43 -7.62
CA ARG A 43 -26.48 -8.41 -7.88
C ARG A 43 -27.83 -8.87 -7.32
N ARG A 44 -28.23 -8.22 -6.22
CA ARG A 44 -29.54 -8.32 -5.52
C ARG A 44 -29.78 -9.59 -4.70
N LEU A 45 -28.93 -9.86 -3.73
CA LEU A 45 -29.41 -10.50 -2.51
C LEU A 45 -29.65 -9.39 -1.49
N PRO A 46 -30.83 -9.29 -0.85
CA PRO A 46 -30.97 -8.52 0.37
C PRO A 46 -30.06 -9.23 1.38
N MET A 47 -28.83 -8.73 1.54
CA MET A 47 -27.91 -9.24 2.54
C MET A 47 -28.52 -8.90 3.89
N GLU A 48 -29.14 -9.91 4.51
CA GLU A 48 -29.57 -9.85 5.89
C GLU A 48 -28.42 -9.30 6.71
N ARG A 49 -28.70 -8.22 7.45
CA ARG A 49 -27.81 -7.59 8.43
C ARG A 49 -27.69 -8.49 9.65
N ASP A 50 -27.36 -9.75 9.43
CA ASP A 50 -27.14 -10.72 10.48
C ASP A 50 -25.74 -10.50 11.03
N ARG A 51 -25.69 -9.62 12.04
CA ARG A 51 -24.75 -9.58 13.17
C ARG A 51 -23.41 -10.31 12.93
N VAL A 52 -22.61 -9.80 12.00
CA VAL A 52 -21.16 -9.96 12.12
C VAL A 52 -20.79 -9.02 13.26
N GLU A 53 -20.24 -9.54 14.37
CA GLU A 53 -19.55 -8.70 15.35
C GLU A 53 -18.69 -7.69 14.58
N GLU A 54 -18.99 -6.39 14.71
CA GLU A 54 -18.38 -5.38 13.85
C GLU A 54 -16.85 -5.48 13.92
N ASP A 55 -16.26 -5.93 12.82
CA ASP A 55 -14.82 -6.07 12.70
C ASP A 55 -14.15 -4.72 12.98
N PHE A 56 -13.10 -4.75 13.81
CA PHE A 56 -12.36 -3.57 14.27
C PHE A 56 -11.95 -2.64 13.13
N LEU A 57 -11.57 -3.19 11.98
CA LEU A 57 -11.20 -2.41 10.79
C LEU A 57 -12.38 -1.63 10.21
N ASN A 58 -13.57 -2.23 10.14
CA ASN A 58 -14.77 -1.56 9.64
C ASN A 58 -15.23 -0.47 10.61
N ARG A 59 -15.19 -0.72 11.93
CA ARG A 59 -15.51 0.32 12.93
C ARG A 59 -14.57 1.51 12.83
N THR A 60 -13.27 1.25 12.76
CA THR A 60 -12.27 2.32 12.62
C THR A 60 -12.46 3.07 11.30
N ALA A 61 -12.75 2.37 10.21
CA ALA A 61 -13.04 3.00 8.92
C ALA A 61 -14.29 3.89 8.96
N ALA A 62 -15.35 3.44 9.64
CA ALA A 62 -16.58 4.21 9.83
C ALA A 62 -16.34 5.45 10.70
N GLU A 63 -15.68 5.29 11.85
CA GLU A 63 -15.42 6.37 12.80
C GLU A 63 -14.46 7.44 12.26
N ARG A 64 -13.41 7.03 11.55
CA ARG A 64 -12.32 7.93 11.11
C ARG A 64 -12.47 8.46 9.70
N PHE A 65 -13.17 7.74 8.83
CA PHE A 65 -13.29 8.08 7.40
C PHE A 65 -14.73 8.08 6.89
N GLY A 66 -15.73 7.74 7.71
CA GLY A 66 -17.13 7.65 7.29
C GLY A 66 -17.39 6.51 6.32
N ILE A 67 -16.62 5.42 6.39
CA ILE A 67 -16.71 4.27 5.49
C ILE A 67 -17.20 3.04 6.24
N ASP A 68 -18.47 2.69 6.03
CA ASP A 68 -19.14 1.60 6.75
C ASP A 68 -18.69 0.20 6.32
N TYR A 69 -18.06 0.08 5.15
CA TYR A 69 -17.69 -1.21 4.57
C TYR A 69 -16.38 -1.17 3.81
N LEU A 70 -15.48 -2.10 4.16
CA LEU A 70 -14.26 -2.39 3.43
C LEU A 70 -14.45 -3.58 2.51
N PHE A 71 -14.13 -3.42 1.22
CA PHE A 71 -14.13 -4.53 0.28
C PHE A 71 -13.05 -5.57 0.65
N PRO A 72 -13.23 -6.87 0.33
CA PRO A 72 -12.27 -7.90 0.72
C PRO A 72 -10.83 -7.66 0.29
N TYR A 73 -10.61 -7.08 -0.90
CA TYR A 73 -9.27 -6.72 -1.34
C TYR A 73 -8.65 -5.59 -0.50
N GLN A 74 -9.46 -4.61 -0.05
CA GLN A 74 -8.98 -3.54 0.83
C GLN A 74 -8.61 -4.13 2.19
N ARG A 75 -9.46 -5.00 2.73
CA ARG A 75 -9.22 -5.70 3.99
C ARG A 75 -7.93 -6.51 3.96
N LEU A 76 -7.69 -7.23 2.86
CA LEU A 76 -6.45 -7.99 2.68
C LEU A 76 -5.22 -7.08 2.63
N VAL A 77 -5.29 -5.98 1.88
CA VAL A 77 -4.20 -5.00 1.82
C VAL A 77 -3.91 -4.40 3.20
N ILE A 78 -4.95 -3.94 3.89
CA ILE A 78 -4.84 -3.33 5.22
C ILE A 78 -4.28 -4.33 6.23
N SER A 79 -4.74 -5.59 6.19
CA SER A 79 -4.28 -6.64 7.11
C SER A 79 -2.80 -6.95 6.91
N ASN A 80 -2.35 -7.07 5.65
CA ASN A 80 -0.93 -7.28 5.35
C ASN A 80 -0.06 -6.12 5.86
N ILE A 81 -0.55 -4.88 5.76
CA ILE A 81 0.18 -3.71 6.26
C ILE A 81 0.30 -3.75 7.79
N LEU A 82 -0.80 -4.02 8.49
CA LEU A 82 -0.82 -4.09 9.95
C LEU A 82 0.03 -5.25 10.47
N GLU A 83 -0.04 -6.41 9.85
CA GLU A 83 0.78 -7.57 10.18
C GLU A 83 2.26 -7.30 9.92
N GLY A 84 2.61 -6.75 8.75
CA GLY A 84 3.98 -6.38 8.39
C GLY A 84 4.59 -5.32 9.30
N ALA A 85 3.76 -4.39 9.79
CA ALA A 85 4.17 -3.39 10.77
C ALA A 85 4.22 -3.92 12.22
N GLY A 86 3.81 -5.17 12.46
CA GLY A 86 3.84 -5.80 13.78
C GLY A 86 2.69 -5.39 14.72
N PHE A 87 1.56 -4.91 14.17
CA PHE A 87 0.41 -4.46 14.95
C PHE A 87 -0.22 -5.56 15.82
N PHE A 88 -0.15 -6.82 15.36
CA PHE A 88 -0.72 -7.98 16.07
C PHE A 88 0.29 -8.70 16.96
N SER A 89 1.55 -8.26 16.99
CA SER A 89 2.57 -8.89 17.82
C SER A 89 2.32 -8.54 19.30
N PRO A 90 2.24 -9.51 20.22
CA PRO A 90 1.98 -9.23 21.62
C PRO A 90 3.12 -8.40 22.23
N GLU A 91 2.81 -7.20 22.71
CA GLU A 91 3.73 -6.42 23.52
C GLU A 91 3.99 -7.14 24.85
N SER A 92 5.25 -7.54 25.09
CA SER A 92 5.83 -8.05 26.34
C SER A 92 5.33 -9.42 26.88
N GLY A 93 6.20 -10.45 26.81
CA GLY A 93 6.32 -11.43 27.90
C GLY A 93 6.08 -12.92 27.62
N SER A 94 5.68 -13.35 26.43
CA SER A 94 5.70 -14.78 26.08
C SER A 94 6.50 -15.00 24.82
N SER A 95 7.63 -15.67 25.01
CA SER A 95 8.38 -16.38 23.98
C SER A 95 7.45 -17.39 23.28
N GLU A 96 6.61 -16.93 22.35
CA GLU A 96 6.31 -17.76 21.21
C GLU A 96 7.57 -17.76 20.36
N THR A 97 8.36 -18.81 20.56
CA THR A 97 9.46 -19.18 19.68
C THR A 97 8.91 -19.20 18.26
N PHE A 98 9.37 -18.26 17.44
CA PHE A 98 9.33 -18.41 15.98
C PHE A 98 9.83 -19.82 15.66
N ASP A 99 8.99 -20.60 14.97
CA ASP A 99 9.36 -21.94 14.54
C ASP A 99 10.52 -21.78 13.54
N PRO A 100 11.69 -22.42 13.75
CA PRO A 100 12.81 -22.29 12.82
C PRO A 100 12.50 -22.84 11.41
N GLU A 101 11.37 -23.54 11.25
CA GLU A 101 10.85 -24.04 9.97
C GLU A 101 9.91 -23.04 9.26
N ASP A 102 9.45 -21.97 9.93
CA ASP A 102 8.72 -20.90 9.25
C ASP A 102 9.71 -20.11 8.36
N PRO A 103 9.38 -19.89 7.06
CA PRO A 103 10.27 -19.17 6.16
C PRO A 103 10.59 -17.78 6.74
N PRO A 104 11.88 -17.35 6.79
CA PRO A 104 12.28 -16.16 7.56
C PRO A 104 11.70 -14.83 7.09
N ASP A 105 11.01 -14.77 5.97
CA ASP A 105 10.85 -13.53 5.21
C ASP A 105 9.56 -13.56 4.39
N THR A 106 8.56 -12.71 4.70
CA THR A 106 7.72 -12.13 3.61
C THR A 106 6.84 -10.92 3.95
N VAL A 107 6.46 -10.64 5.20
CA VAL A 107 5.35 -9.68 5.43
C VAL A 107 5.75 -8.20 5.40
N GLN A 108 7.00 -7.85 5.09
CA GLN A 108 7.46 -6.44 5.11
C GLN A 108 7.33 -5.73 3.75
N ARG A 109 6.89 -6.43 2.69
CA ARG A 109 6.85 -5.90 1.32
C ARG A 109 5.56 -6.28 0.62
N GLN A 110 4.92 -5.30 -0.01
CA GLN A 110 3.68 -5.53 -0.75
C GLN A 110 3.59 -4.64 -1.99
N ILE A 111 2.96 -5.16 -3.04
CA ILE A 111 2.55 -4.41 -4.22
C ILE A 111 1.04 -4.58 -4.41
N ALA A 112 0.30 -3.46 -4.31
CA ALA A 112 -1.14 -3.42 -4.47
C ALA A 112 -1.53 -2.75 -5.81
N ILE A 113 -2.00 -3.56 -6.75
CA ILE A 113 -2.51 -3.13 -8.06
C ILE A 113 -4.03 -3.04 -7.96
N LEU A 114 -4.54 -1.82 -7.69
CA LEU A 114 -5.95 -1.57 -7.43
C LEU A 114 -6.47 -0.46 -8.37
N PRO A 115 -7.53 -0.69 -9.16
CA PRO A 115 -7.99 0.27 -10.16
C PRO A 115 -8.34 1.62 -9.55
N THR A 116 -8.26 2.69 -10.35
CA THR A 116 -8.63 4.05 -9.89
C THR A 116 -10.04 4.07 -9.33
N GLY A 117 -10.23 4.70 -8.16
CA GLY A 117 -11.51 4.70 -7.45
C GLY A 117 -11.76 3.48 -6.54
N ALA A 118 -10.87 2.48 -6.50
CA ALA A 118 -10.97 1.35 -5.56
C ALA A 118 -10.57 1.69 -4.10
N GLY A 119 -10.42 2.98 -3.78
CA GLY A 119 -10.05 3.43 -2.44
C GLY A 119 -8.60 3.10 -2.03
N LYS A 120 -7.63 3.16 -2.97
CA LYS A 120 -6.20 2.96 -2.67
C LYS A 120 -5.72 3.74 -1.44
N SER A 121 -6.08 5.02 -1.36
CA SER A 121 -5.68 5.87 -0.25
C SER A 121 -6.16 5.37 1.11
N LEU A 122 -7.38 4.82 1.18
CA LEU A 122 -7.90 4.23 2.41
C LEU A 122 -7.04 3.06 2.89
N CYS A 123 -6.53 2.24 1.94
CA CYS A 123 -5.74 1.06 2.27
C CYS A 123 -4.45 1.37 3.02
N PHE A 124 -3.87 2.57 2.86
CA PHE A 124 -2.70 3.00 3.63
C PHE A 124 -3.01 4.04 4.70
N MET A 125 -4.07 4.83 4.55
CA MET A 125 -4.51 5.79 5.57
C MET A 125 -5.06 5.08 6.81
N LEU A 126 -5.84 4.01 6.64
CA LEU A 126 -6.43 3.31 7.78
C LEU A 126 -5.35 2.67 8.68
N PRO A 127 -4.36 1.91 8.13
CA PRO A 127 -3.22 1.48 8.93
C PRO A 127 -2.45 2.64 9.56
N GLY A 128 -2.22 3.74 8.84
CA GLY A 128 -1.44 4.86 9.38
C GLY A 128 -2.07 5.58 10.57
N VAL A 129 -3.40 5.50 10.74
CA VAL A 129 -4.09 5.99 11.95
C VAL A 129 -3.98 4.99 13.11
N LEU A 130 -3.91 3.69 12.79
CA LEU A 130 -3.83 2.61 13.77
C LEU A 130 -2.41 2.40 14.31
N LEU A 131 -1.40 2.62 13.47
CA LEU A 131 0.00 2.40 13.81
C LEU A 131 0.54 3.53 14.72
N PRO A 132 1.41 3.21 15.68
CA PRO A 132 1.99 4.19 16.60
C PRO A 132 3.08 5.06 15.95
N GLY A 133 3.81 4.52 14.98
CA GLY A 133 4.88 5.18 14.25
C GLY A 133 4.42 6.00 13.05
N VAL A 134 5.39 6.51 12.30
CA VAL A 134 5.16 7.36 11.13
C VAL A 134 4.78 6.51 9.92
N THR A 135 3.73 6.95 9.23
CA THR A 135 3.41 6.55 7.86
C THR A 135 3.99 7.56 6.89
N LEU A 136 5.04 7.18 6.17
CA LEU A 136 5.70 7.98 5.15
C LEU A 136 5.07 7.68 3.79
N ILE A 137 4.50 8.69 3.13
CA ILE A 137 3.84 8.55 1.84
C ILE A 137 4.63 9.32 0.78
N LEU A 138 5.17 8.58 -0.19
CA LEU A 138 5.89 9.10 -1.34
C LEU A 138 4.97 9.19 -2.55
N PHE A 139 4.95 10.36 -3.16
CA PHE A 139 4.24 10.61 -4.42
C PHE A 139 5.22 11.09 -5.50
N PRO A 140 5.04 10.69 -6.77
CA PRO A 140 5.88 11.16 -7.86
C PRO A 140 5.57 12.61 -8.28
N LEU A 141 4.37 13.12 -7.96
CA LEU A 141 3.88 14.43 -8.40
C LEU A 141 3.50 15.33 -7.22
N LEU A 142 3.94 16.60 -7.28
CA LEU A 142 3.62 17.63 -6.28
C LEU A 142 2.11 17.91 -6.18
N SER A 143 1.36 17.82 -7.27
CA SER A 143 -0.09 18.01 -7.25
C SER A 143 -0.81 16.95 -6.40
N LEU A 144 -0.37 15.69 -6.49
CA LEU A 144 -0.93 14.59 -5.70
C LEU A 144 -0.64 14.74 -4.21
N LEU A 145 0.54 15.26 -3.87
CA LEU A 145 0.90 15.58 -2.47
C LEU A 145 -0.07 16.59 -1.85
N SER A 146 -0.29 17.71 -2.54
CA SER A 146 -1.19 18.77 -2.06
C SER A 146 -2.63 18.29 -1.92
N ASP A 147 -3.11 17.49 -2.87
CA ASP A 147 -4.45 16.90 -2.81
C ASP A 147 -4.60 15.92 -1.64
N GLN A 148 -3.60 15.07 -1.40
CA GLN A 148 -3.64 14.14 -0.28
C GLN A 148 -3.53 14.86 1.06
N LYS A 149 -2.69 15.90 1.16
CA LYS A 149 -2.58 16.74 2.36
C LYS A 149 -3.92 17.40 2.70
N ARG A 150 -4.58 18.00 1.70
CA ARG A 150 -5.91 18.60 1.87
C ARG A 150 -6.92 17.59 2.39
N ARG A 151 -6.95 16.37 1.84
CA ARG A 151 -7.86 15.31 2.31
C ARG A 151 -7.60 14.90 3.76
N LEU A 152 -6.34 14.79 4.18
CA LEU A 152 -6.00 14.48 5.57
C LEU A 152 -6.44 15.61 6.52
N ASP A 153 -6.26 16.87 6.11
CA ASP A 153 -6.72 18.04 6.87
C ASP A 153 -8.24 18.09 7.01
N GLU A 154 -8.97 17.81 5.93
CA GLU A 154 -10.44 17.73 5.93
C GLU A 154 -10.96 16.63 6.87
N GLN A 155 -10.19 15.56 7.07
CA GLN A 155 -10.49 14.47 8.02
C GLN A 155 -9.93 14.74 9.43
N GLY A 156 -9.31 15.89 9.66
CA GLY A 156 -8.71 16.24 10.95
C GLY A 156 -7.52 15.35 11.34
N ILE A 157 -6.85 14.74 10.38
CA ILE A 157 -5.70 13.85 10.59
C ILE A 157 -4.41 14.68 10.48
N PRO A 158 -3.63 14.86 11.57
CA PRO A 158 -2.38 15.59 11.52
C PRO A 158 -1.40 14.92 10.54
N ALA A 159 -0.96 15.70 9.56
CA ALA A 159 -0.04 15.28 8.54
C ALA A 159 0.95 16.41 8.23
N GLU A 160 2.21 16.05 7.99
CA GLU A 160 3.26 16.97 7.58
C GLU A 160 3.55 16.82 6.10
N LEU A 161 3.91 17.94 5.46
CA LEU A 161 4.33 17.98 4.07
C LEU A 161 5.79 18.41 4.00
N LEU A 162 6.63 17.64 3.31
CA LEU A 162 7.98 18.04 2.92
C LEU A 162 8.08 18.06 1.40
N ALA A 163 8.24 19.25 0.84
CA ALA A 163 8.30 19.46 -0.60
C ALA A 163 9.23 20.63 -0.97
N GLY A 164 9.47 20.79 -2.26
CA GLY A 164 10.12 21.99 -2.80
C GLY A 164 9.29 23.25 -2.53
N GLY A 165 9.97 24.40 -2.36
CA GLY A 165 9.32 25.71 -2.17
C GLY A 165 9.04 26.11 -0.72
N GLN A 166 9.27 25.23 0.25
CA GLN A 166 9.17 25.56 1.68
C GLN A 166 10.43 26.26 2.20
N SER A 167 10.24 27.19 3.13
CA SER A 167 11.31 27.81 3.90
C SER A 167 11.97 26.80 4.86
N SER A 168 13.18 27.13 5.32
CA SER A 168 13.89 26.33 6.32
C SER A 168 13.10 26.20 7.62
N ALA A 169 12.44 27.28 8.06
CA ALA A 169 11.64 27.29 9.28
C ALA A 169 10.40 26.37 9.18
N GLU A 170 9.72 26.37 8.03
CA GLU A 170 8.57 25.47 7.80
C GLU A 170 8.99 24.00 7.81
N ARG A 171 10.12 23.67 7.17
CA ARG A 171 10.67 22.31 7.17
C ARG A 171 11.07 21.85 8.56
N GLU A 172 11.75 22.71 9.32
CA GLU A 172 12.17 22.38 10.69
C GLU A 172 10.96 22.20 11.62
N ALA A 173 9.92 23.02 11.45
CA ALA A 173 8.67 22.85 12.20
C ALA A 173 7.95 21.53 11.86
N ALA A 174 7.96 21.12 10.59
CA ALA A 174 7.40 19.83 10.15
C ALA A 174 8.16 18.66 10.78
N TRP A 175 9.50 18.66 10.71
CA TRP A 175 10.31 17.63 11.36
C TRP A 175 10.09 17.59 12.87
N GLY A 176 10.08 18.75 13.54
CA GLY A 176 9.84 18.82 14.98
C GLY A 176 8.47 18.26 15.39
N ARG A 177 7.42 18.43 14.56
CA ARG A 177 6.11 17.82 14.84
C ARG A 177 6.12 16.30 14.70
N LEU A 178 6.85 15.75 13.74
CA LEU A 178 7.03 14.30 13.58
C LEU A 178 7.84 13.71 14.74
N GLU A 179 8.96 14.34 15.09
CA GLU A 179 9.87 13.88 16.16
C GLU A 179 9.22 13.93 17.54
N LEU A 180 8.33 14.90 17.77
CA LEU A 180 7.53 15.00 18.99
C LEU A 180 6.28 14.09 18.98
N GLY A 181 6.04 13.31 17.92
CA GLY A 181 4.87 12.44 17.79
C GLY A 181 3.53 13.19 17.66
N LYS A 182 3.56 14.49 17.32
CA LYS A 182 2.35 15.32 17.11
C LYS A 182 1.67 15.04 15.77
N SER A 183 2.42 14.51 14.82
CA SER A 183 1.94 14.03 13.52
C SER A 183 2.50 12.65 13.27
N ARG A 184 1.70 11.78 12.64
CA ARG A 184 2.09 10.43 12.23
C ARG A 184 2.12 10.25 10.73
N PHE A 185 1.70 11.24 9.96
CA PHE A 185 1.76 11.20 8.51
C PHE A 185 2.83 12.16 8.01
N LEU A 186 3.73 11.67 7.17
CA LEU A 186 4.67 12.49 6.41
C LEU A 186 4.43 12.26 4.93
N LEU A 187 4.07 13.31 4.20
CA LEU A 187 3.91 13.31 2.76
C LEU A 187 5.12 13.99 2.13
N SER A 188 5.74 13.34 1.16
CA SER A 188 6.89 13.92 0.46
C SER A 188 7.04 13.38 -0.95
N ASN A 189 7.89 14.04 -1.73
CA ASN A 189 8.46 13.45 -2.95
C ASN A 189 9.89 12.92 -2.69
N PRO A 190 10.38 11.98 -3.52
CA PRO A 190 11.73 11.46 -3.37
C PRO A 190 12.80 12.55 -3.48
N GLU A 191 12.63 13.54 -4.37
CA GLU A 191 13.59 14.62 -4.59
C GLU A 191 13.91 15.42 -3.30
N THR A 192 12.95 15.55 -2.37
CA THR A 192 13.15 16.27 -1.11
C THR A 192 13.83 15.39 -0.05
N LEU A 193 13.59 14.07 -0.04
CA LEU A 193 14.06 13.19 1.03
C LEU A 193 15.44 12.56 0.79
N ILE A 194 15.91 12.50 -0.45
CA ILE A 194 17.24 11.96 -0.77
C ILE A 194 18.39 12.88 -0.30
N GLN A 195 18.07 14.09 0.18
CA GLN A 195 19.05 15.00 0.73
C GLN A 195 19.63 14.44 2.04
N GLN A 196 20.96 14.48 2.23
CA GLN A 196 21.63 13.93 3.42
C GLN A 196 21.08 14.46 4.75
N THR A 197 20.57 15.68 4.78
CA THR A 197 19.91 16.23 5.97
C THR A 197 18.60 15.52 6.28
N ALA A 198 17.78 15.25 5.27
CA ALA A 198 16.52 14.51 5.43
C ALA A 198 16.76 13.03 5.77
N LEU A 199 17.70 12.35 5.09
CA LEU A 199 18.08 10.97 5.40
C LEU A 199 18.43 10.77 6.88
N ARG A 200 19.27 11.67 7.44
CA ARG A 200 19.65 11.63 8.86
C ARG A 200 18.49 11.88 9.84
N ARG A 201 17.43 12.55 9.40
CA ARG A 201 16.20 12.71 10.21
C ARG A 201 15.35 11.45 10.10
N LEU A 202 15.21 10.87 8.90
CA LEU A 202 14.50 9.61 8.69
C LEU A 202 15.09 8.46 9.52
N GLU A 203 16.42 8.36 9.63
CA GLU A 203 17.11 7.38 10.48
C GLU A 203 16.69 7.41 11.96
N LYS A 204 16.19 8.55 12.43
CA LYS A 204 15.78 8.76 13.83
C LYS A 204 14.28 8.59 14.04
N LEU A 205 13.49 8.57 12.97
CA LEU A 205 12.05 8.38 13.06
C LEU A 205 11.70 6.90 13.15
N ASN A 206 10.76 6.54 14.01
CA ASN A 206 10.13 5.23 13.96
C ASN A 206 9.11 5.21 12.82
N ILE A 207 9.50 4.71 11.65
CA ILE A 207 8.62 4.57 10.48
C ILE A 207 8.03 3.17 10.51
N ASP A 208 6.72 3.07 10.70
CA ASP A 208 6.03 1.78 10.68
C ASP A 208 5.64 1.40 9.24
N HIS A 209 5.31 2.39 8.41
CA HIS A 209 4.82 2.15 7.06
C HIS A 209 5.38 3.14 6.05
N LEU A 210 6.05 2.64 5.01
CA LEU A 210 6.40 3.39 3.82
C LEU A 210 5.43 3.05 2.69
N VAL A 211 4.85 4.08 2.10
CA VAL A 211 3.93 4.01 0.98
C VAL A 211 4.56 4.67 -0.24
N ILE A 212 4.62 3.95 -1.36
CA ILE A 212 4.97 4.51 -2.67
C ILE A 212 3.70 4.51 -3.51
N ASP A 213 3.05 5.66 -3.66
CA ASP A 213 1.88 5.79 -4.51
C ASP A 213 2.28 6.03 -5.98
N GLU A 214 1.42 5.64 -6.90
CA GLU A 214 1.68 5.64 -8.34
C GLU A 214 3.02 4.98 -8.72
N ALA A 215 3.32 3.82 -8.11
CA ALA A 215 4.59 3.11 -8.25
C ALA A 215 4.91 2.68 -9.70
N HIS A 216 3.91 2.61 -10.59
CA HIS A 216 4.13 2.41 -12.03
C HIS A 216 5.04 3.49 -12.67
N THR A 217 5.16 4.67 -12.05
CA THR A 217 6.05 5.74 -12.50
C THR A 217 7.53 5.43 -12.29
N LEU A 218 7.89 4.50 -11.40
CA LEU A 218 9.30 4.18 -11.09
C LEU A 218 10.07 3.73 -12.34
N PRO A 219 9.68 2.65 -13.05
CA PRO A 219 10.41 2.22 -14.25
C PRO A 219 10.25 3.20 -15.42
N MET A 220 9.05 3.78 -15.57
CA MET A 220 8.75 4.63 -16.73
C MET A 220 9.45 5.98 -16.67
N TRP A 221 9.50 6.62 -15.50
CA TRP A 221 10.06 7.97 -15.35
C TRP A 221 11.44 7.95 -14.73
N GLY A 222 11.79 6.95 -13.91
CA GLY A 222 13.07 6.89 -13.21
C GLY A 222 14.27 6.98 -14.16
N ARG A 223 14.23 6.27 -15.28
CA ARG A 223 15.38 6.16 -16.21
C ARG A 223 15.56 7.37 -17.16
N GLN A 224 14.53 8.18 -17.38
CA GLN A 224 14.54 9.20 -18.43
C GLN A 224 14.05 10.59 -18.01
N PHE A 225 13.32 10.70 -16.88
CA PHE A 225 12.63 11.93 -16.50
C PHE A 225 12.89 12.35 -15.04
N ARG A 226 12.83 11.42 -14.08
CA ARG A 226 12.99 11.68 -12.64
C ARG A 226 13.91 10.66 -11.97
N PRO A 227 15.24 10.83 -12.07
CA PRO A 227 16.22 9.89 -11.49
C PRO A 227 16.04 9.64 -9.99
N ALA A 228 15.57 10.63 -9.23
CA ALA A 228 15.32 10.50 -7.80
C ALA A 228 14.34 9.36 -7.42
N LEU A 229 13.49 8.91 -8.35
CA LEU A 229 12.63 7.75 -8.14
C LEU A 229 13.43 6.45 -7.98
N LEU A 230 14.58 6.33 -8.63
CA LEU A 230 15.47 5.17 -8.53
C LEU A 230 16.27 5.16 -7.23
N GLU A 231 16.30 6.28 -6.50
CA GLU A 231 17.01 6.44 -5.23
C GLU A 231 16.12 6.08 -4.02
N ILE A 232 14.85 5.69 -4.22
CA ILE A 232 13.96 5.27 -3.13
C ILE A 232 14.55 4.14 -2.26
N PRO A 233 15.32 3.16 -2.77
CA PRO A 233 16.00 2.17 -1.93
C PRO A 233 16.91 2.80 -0.85
N SER A 234 17.52 3.96 -1.13
CA SER A 234 18.30 4.69 -0.12
C SER A 234 17.41 5.23 1.01
N LEU A 235 16.17 5.65 0.70
CA LEU A 235 15.17 6.06 1.68
C LEU A 235 14.70 4.88 2.53
N ILE A 236 14.49 3.72 1.91
CA ILE A 236 14.14 2.47 2.61
C ILE A 236 15.28 2.09 3.57
N ALA A 237 16.53 2.12 3.10
CA ALA A 237 17.69 1.79 3.92
C ALA A 237 17.90 2.75 5.10
N ALA A 238 17.68 4.05 4.89
CA ALA A 238 17.79 5.06 5.94
C ALA A 238 16.64 4.99 6.96
N GLY A 239 15.40 4.93 6.48
CA GLY A 239 14.20 4.96 7.32
C GLY A 239 13.84 3.63 7.97
N ARG A 240 14.35 2.50 7.44
CA ARG A 240 14.10 1.13 7.90
C ARG A 240 12.63 0.88 8.27
N PRO A 241 11.69 1.18 7.35
CA PRO A 241 10.27 1.02 7.63
C PRO A 241 9.95 -0.43 7.93
N ARG A 242 9.07 -0.69 8.91
CA ARG A 242 8.62 -2.06 9.23
C ARG A 242 7.88 -2.70 8.06
N MET A 243 7.05 -1.91 7.37
CA MET A 243 6.32 -2.31 6.18
C MET A 243 6.58 -1.34 5.02
N THR A 244 6.82 -1.86 3.81
CA THR A 244 6.87 -1.08 2.57
C THR A 244 5.79 -1.54 1.59
N SER A 245 4.97 -0.62 1.11
CA SER A 245 3.89 -0.90 0.17
C SER A 245 3.95 -0.02 -1.05
N ALA A 246 3.98 -0.62 -2.23
CA ALA A 246 3.83 0.05 -3.51
C ALA A 246 2.38 -0.02 -3.99
N PHE A 247 1.79 1.11 -4.36
CA PHE A 247 0.42 1.21 -4.86
C PHE A 247 0.42 1.69 -6.31
N THR A 248 -0.43 1.07 -7.15
CA THR A 248 -0.65 1.54 -8.51
C THR A 248 -2.05 1.19 -9.00
N ALA A 249 -2.58 1.96 -9.95
CA ALA A 249 -3.82 1.62 -10.65
C ALA A 249 -3.62 0.50 -11.68
N THR A 250 -2.48 0.52 -12.36
CA THR A 250 -2.19 -0.33 -13.51
C THR A 250 -0.73 -0.73 -13.48
N ALA A 251 -0.46 -2.01 -13.68
CA ALA A 251 0.87 -2.53 -13.95
C ALA A 251 0.72 -3.80 -14.79
N SER A 252 1.40 -3.84 -15.94
CA SER A 252 1.67 -5.11 -16.63
C SER A 252 2.66 -5.93 -15.80
N ASP A 253 2.82 -7.21 -16.12
CA ASP A 253 3.77 -8.07 -15.40
C ASP A 253 5.20 -7.53 -15.53
N VAL A 254 5.59 -7.03 -16.71
CA VAL A 254 6.88 -6.33 -16.91
C VAL A 254 7.05 -5.13 -15.97
N VAL A 255 6.02 -4.31 -15.78
CA VAL A 255 6.09 -3.15 -14.87
C VAL A 255 6.15 -3.62 -13.41
N LEU A 256 5.42 -4.68 -13.07
CA LEU A 256 5.44 -5.28 -11.74
C LEU A 256 6.85 -5.78 -11.38
N ASP A 257 7.48 -6.54 -12.28
CA ASP A 257 8.82 -7.07 -12.09
C ASP A 257 9.83 -5.93 -11.89
N GLN A 258 9.72 -4.86 -12.70
CA GLN A 258 10.59 -3.69 -12.55
C GLN A 258 10.36 -2.92 -11.25
N ILE A 259 9.12 -2.83 -10.74
CA ILE A 259 8.85 -2.23 -9.44
C ILE A 259 9.52 -3.06 -8.33
N GLN A 260 9.43 -4.38 -8.42
CA GLN A 260 10.05 -5.29 -7.46
C GLN A 260 11.58 -5.22 -7.51
N GLU A 261 12.17 -5.19 -8.71
CA GLU A 261 13.61 -4.98 -8.94
C GLU A 261 14.07 -3.67 -8.26
N ILE A 262 13.41 -2.56 -8.59
CA ILE A 262 13.80 -1.22 -8.13
C ILE A 262 13.63 -1.08 -6.61
N LEU A 263 12.48 -1.46 -6.05
CA LEU A 263 12.18 -1.18 -4.64
C LEU A 263 12.73 -2.24 -3.69
N PHE A 264 12.81 -3.49 -4.14
CA PHE A 264 13.03 -4.64 -3.27
C PHE A 264 14.24 -5.48 -3.67
N SER A 265 15.02 -5.06 -4.68
CA SER A 265 16.21 -5.80 -5.13
C SER A 265 15.88 -7.27 -5.43
N ASP A 266 14.78 -7.48 -6.15
CA ASP A 266 14.21 -8.79 -6.52
C ASP A 266 13.75 -9.68 -5.35
N GLN A 267 13.76 -9.17 -4.11
CA GLN A 267 13.15 -9.88 -2.98
C GLN A 267 11.64 -9.98 -3.16
N ALA A 268 11.08 -11.14 -2.78
CA ALA A 268 9.66 -11.42 -2.89
C ALA A 268 8.81 -10.37 -2.15
N ALA A 269 7.71 -9.95 -2.79
CA ALA A 269 6.69 -9.08 -2.22
C ALA A 269 5.29 -9.70 -2.39
N HIS A 270 4.39 -9.42 -1.45
CA HIS A 270 2.99 -9.83 -1.60
C HIS A 270 2.32 -9.02 -2.71
N VAL A 271 1.92 -9.67 -3.80
CA VAL A 271 1.21 -9.01 -4.90
C VAL A 271 -0.30 -9.22 -4.77
N ILE A 272 -1.02 -8.12 -4.60
CA ILE A 272 -2.49 -8.11 -4.61
C ILE A 272 -2.95 -7.38 -5.86
N ARG A 273 -3.69 -8.09 -6.73
CA ARG A 273 -4.25 -7.54 -7.96
C ARG A 273 -5.78 -7.63 -7.90
N ALA A 274 -6.44 -6.48 -7.91
CA ALA A 274 -7.88 -6.41 -8.06
C ALA A 274 -8.26 -6.45 -9.56
N MET A 275 -9.45 -6.96 -9.87
CA MET A 275 -9.92 -6.98 -11.26
C MET A 275 -10.08 -5.56 -11.82
N PRO A 276 -9.47 -5.26 -12.97
CA PRO A 276 -9.58 -3.95 -13.60
C PRO A 276 -10.90 -3.77 -14.35
N ASP A 277 -11.65 -4.86 -14.57
CA ASP A 277 -12.88 -4.84 -15.37
C ASP A 277 -13.91 -3.87 -14.80
N ARG A 278 -14.51 -3.10 -15.70
CA ARG A 278 -15.53 -2.10 -15.39
C ARG A 278 -16.76 -2.45 -16.22
N PRO A 279 -17.73 -3.19 -15.65
CA PRO A 279 -18.92 -3.62 -16.39
C PRO A 279 -19.80 -2.44 -16.86
N ASN A 280 -19.53 -1.23 -16.36
CA ASN A 280 -20.15 0.02 -16.78
C ASN A 280 -19.43 0.72 -17.96
N ILE A 281 -18.36 0.14 -18.51
CA ILE A 281 -17.59 0.66 -19.65
C ILE A 281 -17.70 -0.32 -20.82
N SER A 282 -18.27 0.15 -21.94
CA SER A 282 -18.32 -0.59 -23.20
C SER A 282 -17.19 -0.12 -24.12
N TYR A 283 -16.40 -1.07 -24.65
CA TYR A 283 -15.30 -0.77 -25.56
C TYR A 283 -15.76 -0.94 -27.02
N HIS A 284 -15.55 0.09 -27.84
CA HIS A 284 -15.82 0.07 -29.28
C HIS A 284 -14.60 0.60 -30.04
N VAL A 285 -14.26 -0.05 -31.15
CA VAL A 285 -13.17 0.38 -32.05
C VAL A 285 -13.80 0.75 -33.39
N ILE A 286 -13.58 1.99 -33.84
CA ILE A 286 -14.03 2.47 -35.14
C ILE A 286 -12.80 2.63 -36.02
N PRO A 287 -12.70 1.91 -37.16
CA PRO A 287 -11.62 2.12 -38.11
C PRO A 287 -11.68 3.54 -38.69
N CYS A 288 -10.55 4.25 -38.66
CA CYS A 288 -10.41 5.57 -39.27
C CYS A 288 -9.38 5.51 -40.41
N LEU A 289 -9.56 6.35 -41.42
CA LEU A 289 -8.58 6.48 -42.51
C LEU A 289 -7.25 6.99 -41.93
N SER A 290 -6.20 6.19 -42.10
CA SER A 290 -4.83 6.60 -41.75
C SER A 290 -4.25 7.45 -42.88
N LYS A 291 -3.62 8.59 -42.55
CA LYS A 291 -2.88 9.41 -43.53
C LYS A 291 -1.78 8.64 -44.27
N SER A 292 -1.28 7.54 -43.70
CA SER A 292 -0.21 6.71 -44.26
C SER A 292 -0.70 5.51 -45.08
N ARG A 293 -1.99 5.42 -45.41
CA ARG A 293 -2.50 4.54 -46.47
C ARG A 293 -3.08 5.42 -47.57
N GLU A 294 -2.27 5.64 -48.62
CA GLU A 294 -2.76 6.22 -49.88
C GLU A 294 -3.88 5.31 -50.45
N LEU A 295 -4.90 5.96 -51.00
CA LEU A 295 -6.08 5.36 -51.62
C LEU A 295 -5.71 4.53 -52.86
#